data_AF-A0A163Z4S6-F1
#
_entry.id   AF-A0A163Z4S6-F1
#
_cell.length_a   1.000
_cell.length_b   1.000
_cell.length_c   1.000
_cell.angle_alpha   90.00
_cell.angle_beta   90.00
_cell.angle_gamma   90.00
#
_symmetry.space_group_name_H-M   'P 1'
#
loop_
_entity.id
_entity.type
_entity.pdbx_description
1 polymer ?
#
loop_
_entity_poly.entity_id
_entity_poly.type
_entity_poly.pdbx_seq_one_letter_code
_entity_poly.pdbx_strand_id
1 'polypeptide(L)'
;MTRTLVYKTVTLNGIKTPGIIHNGGYHFTCFDVYENGRVNDWNFEDFEHFIKDVQSGWVVTSIPDGEEISCFHLGAWKISDSKWYFTPETYIDYIKSLVLELNPTWTNIHTYQEKKVNGIIVGESGTGTVYKVDTENVDKFFPKKVVGEDHSLFYILDGCYYLVRLLLFKDKSILIHGCGEEKLLDLNSLEELIKSGNVCSTPPLGAKVIIENLGEFTIAEEGYSNDIEEIFAELEDDYRKLNGEKTLNELCLEVFEAYKANPSDELKEVLKEAYERVLEHLRMYLGDMDTKDGEIIDIIYGPEYWNQWNEDE
;
A
#
# COMPACT_ATOMS: atom_id res chain seq x y z
N MET A 1 11.01 -45.46 -2.78
CA MET A 1 10.04 -45.29 -3.89
C MET A 1 10.07 -43.86 -4.34
N THR A 2 10.46 -43.59 -5.58
CA THR A 2 10.36 -42.28 -6.21
C THR A 2 8.89 -42.00 -6.51
N ARG A 3 8.37 -40.86 -6.06
CA ARG A 3 6.99 -40.43 -6.35
C ARG A 3 7.01 -39.28 -7.34
N THR A 4 6.05 -39.24 -8.24
CA THR A 4 5.76 -38.04 -9.03
C THR A 4 5.07 -37.03 -8.13
N LEU A 5 5.63 -35.82 -8.05
CA LEU A 5 5.06 -34.72 -7.29
C LEU A 5 4.19 -33.88 -8.23
N VAL A 6 3.04 -33.41 -7.72
CA VAL A 6 2.13 -32.49 -8.41
C VAL A 6 1.73 -31.37 -7.44
N TYR A 7 1.39 -30.21 -7.98
CA TYR A 7 0.88 -29.06 -7.21
C TYR A 7 -0.28 -28.41 -7.96
N LYS A 8 -1.07 -27.59 -7.26
CA LYS A 8 -2.13 -26.77 -7.84
C LYS A 8 -2.02 -25.33 -7.34
N THR A 9 -2.40 -24.37 -8.17
CA THR A 9 -2.60 -22.97 -7.79
C THR A 9 -4.10 -22.71 -7.67
N VAL A 10 -4.51 -21.89 -6.71
CA VAL A 10 -5.90 -21.49 -6.49
C VAL A 10 -5.96 -19.96 -6.54
N THR A 11 -6.95 -19.42 -7.25
CA THR A 11 -7.30 -18.00 -7.22
C THR A 11 -8.52 -17.84 -6.33
N LEU A 12 -8.45 -16.88 -5.41
CA LEU A 12 -9.55 -16.51 -4.54
C LEU A 12 -10.03 -15.12 -4.91
N ASN A 13 -11.34 -14.91 -4.95
CA ASN A 13 -11.89 -13.56 -5.04
C ASN A 13 -11.84 -12.90 -3.67
N GLY A 14 -11.61 -11.58 -3.65
CA GLY A 14 -11.53 -10.80 -2.42
C GLY A 14 -11.98 -9.36 -2.63
N ILE A 15 -12.27 -8.69 -1.52
CA ILE A 15 -12.67 -7.29 -1.42
C ILE A 15 -11.63 -6.58 -0.55
N LYS A 16 -11.18 -5.40 -0.99
CA LYS A 16 -10.34 -4.53 -0.16
C LYS A 16 -11.19 -3.57 0.66
N THR A 17 -10.96 -3.50 1.97
CA THR A 17 -11.68 -2.61 2.90
C THR A 17 -10.71 -1.85 3.81
N PRO A 18 -10.99 -0.61 4.23
CA PRO A 18 -10.11 0.13 5.13
C PRO A 18 -10.04 -0.51 6.53
N GLY A 19 -8.87 -0.38 7.16
CA GLY A 19 -8.59 -0.86 8.51
C GLY A 19 -7.44 -0.12 9.17
N ILE A 20 -7.25 -0.35 10.47
CA ILE A 20 -6.18 0.27 11.26
C ILE A 20 -5.42 -0.83 12.00
N ILE A 21 -4.10 -0.85 11.80
CA ILE A 21 -3.17 -1.68 12.56
C ILE A 21 -2.53 -0.85 13.66
N HIS A 22 -2.54 -1.36 14.88
CA HIS A 22 -1.83 -0.75 16.01
C HIS A 22 -0.56 -1.55 16.30
N ASN A 23 0.56 -1.03 15.80
CA ASN A 23 1.89 -1.62 15.95
C ASN A 23 2.93 -0.51 16.20
N GLY A 24 3.19 -0.20 17.47
CA GLY A 24 4.03 0.93 17.89
C GLY A 24 3.41 2.32 17.65
N GLY A 25 2.44 2.42 16.73
CA GLY A 25 1.59 3.55 16.40
C GLY A 25 0.38 3.07 15.61
N TYR A 26 -0.48 3.98 15.13
CA TYR A 26 -1.69 3.64 14.38
C TYR A 26 -1.47 3.80 12.88
N HIS A 27 -1.59 2.70 12.14
CA HIS A 27 -1.32 2.63 10.71
C HIS A 27 -2.62 2.38 9.97
N PHE A 28 -3.05 3.35 9.16
CA PHE A 28 -4.10 3.13 8.17
C PHE A 28 -3.59 2.21 7.06
N THR A 29 -4.41 1.23 6.71
CA THR A 29 -4.14 0.34 5.58
C THR A 29 -5.46 -0.21 5.03
N CYS A 30 -5.39 -0.99 3.96
CA CYS A 30 -6.53 -1.73 3.43
C CYS A 30 -6.33 -3.22 3.65
N PHE A 31 -7.32 -3.87 4.25
CA PHE A 31 -7.34 -5.31 4.42
C PHE A 31 -7.91 -5.98 3.18
N ASP A 32 -7.31 -7.10 2.77
CA ASP A 32 -7.90 -7.97 1.75
C ASP A 32 -8.77 -9.04 2.44
N VAL A 33 -10.07 -9.07 2.16
CA VAL A 33 -11.01 -10.05 2.69
C VAL A 33 -11.42 -11.02 1.59
N TYR A 34 -11.16 -12.31 1.77
CA TYR A 34 -11.33 -13.32 0.72
C TYR A 34 -12.58 -14.18 0.90
N GLU A 35 -13.07 -14.75 -0.21
CA GLU A 35 -14.29 -15.60 -0.25
C GLU A 35 -14.23 -16.86 0.64
N ASN A 36 -13.02 -17.29 1.00
CA ASN A 36 -12.79 -18.41 1.93
C ASN A 36 -12.63 -17.96 3.38
N GLY A 37 -12.95 -16.70 3.72
CA GLY A 37 -12.89 -16.17 5.08
C GLY A 37 -11.49 -15.78 5.56
N ARG A 38 -10.47 -15.82 4.70
CA ARG A 38 -9.15 -15.29 5.06
C ARG A 38 -9.14 -13.78 5.01
N VAL A 39 -8.31 -13.18 5.86
CA VAL A 39 -8.08 -11.74 5.92
C VAL A 39 -6.58 -11.49 5.82
N ASN A 40 -6.17 -10.53 5.00
CA ASN A 40 -4.82 -10.01 4.97
C ASN A 40 -4.79 -8.65 5.64
N ASP A 41 -4.31 -8.58 6.88
CA ASP A 41 -4.22 -7.39 7.74
C ASP A 41 -2.78 -7.14 8.20
N TRP A 42 -1.85 -7.28 7.24
CA TRP A 42 -0.39 -7.47 7.40
C TRP A 42 0.02 -8.91 7.75
N ASN A 43 -0.90 -9.70 8.32
CA ASN A 43 -0.77 -11.14 8.41
C ASN A 43 -1.81 -11.80 7.50
N PHE A 44 -1.48 -12.93 6.89
CA PHE A 44 -2.45 -13.64 6.03
C PHE A 44 -3.16 -14.75 6.81
N GLU A 45 -4.18 -14.35 7.55
CA GLU A 45 -4.79 -15.15 8.60
C GLU A 45 -6.14 -15.77 8.20
N ASP A 46 -6.62 -16.71 9.01
CA ASP A 46 -8.01 -17.17 8.94
C ASP A 46 -8.94 -16.24 9.75
N PHE A 47 -10.25 -16.43 9.60
CA PHE A 47 -11.23 -15.57 10.27
C PHE A 47 -11.18 -15.65 11.81
N GLU A 48 -10.79 -16.80 12.38
CA GLU A 48 -10.70 -16.95 13.84
C GLU A 48 -9.48 -16.23 14.41
N HIS A 49 -8.38 -16.18 13.66
CA HIS A 49 -7.19 -15.41 14.00
C HIS A 49 -7.43 -13.91 13.83
N PHE A 50 -8.12 -13.49 12.76
CA PHE A 50 -8.56 -12.09 12.62
C PHE A 50 -9.37 -11.61 13.84
N ILE A 51 -10.29 -12.44 14.36
CA ILE A 51 -11.05 -12.11 15.59
C ILE A 51 -10.10 -11.90 16.78
N LYS A 52 -9.04 -12.71 16.92
CA LYS A 52 -8.04 -12.55 17.99
C LYS A 52 -7.21 -11.29 17.79
N ASP A 53 -6.89 -10.93 16.56
CA ASP A 53 -6.14 -9.71 16.23
C ASP A 53 -6.95 -8.46 16.61
N VAL A 54 -8.25 -8.46 16.35
CA VAL A 54 -9.17 -7.43 16.84
C VAL A 54 -9.24 -7.41 18.39
N GLN A 55 -9.36 -8.58 19.03
CA GLN A 55 -9.49 -8.69 20.49
C GLN A 55 -8.21 -8.31 21.25
N SER A 56 -7.05 -8.57 20.66
CA SER A 56 -5.73 -8.27 21.24
C SER A 56 -5.31 -6.81 21.01
N GLY A 57 -6.01 -6.10 20.11
CA GLY A 57 -5.69 -4.73 19.74
C GLY A 57 -4.60 -4.60 18.70
N TRP A 58 -4.29 -5.67 17.94
CA TRP A 58 -3.49 -5.59 16.71
C TRP A 58 -4.27 -4.85 15.62
N VAL A 59 -5.51 -5.26 15.39
CA VAL A 59 -6.50 -4.50 14.59
C VAL A 59 -7.33 -3.66 15.55
N VAL A 60 -7.43 -2.36 15.29
CA VAL A 60 -8.24 -1.45 16.10
C VAL A 60 -9.30 -0.77 15.24
N THR A 61 -10.41 -0.37 15.86
CA THR A 61 -11.54 0.28 15.18
C THR A 61 -11.61 1.78 15.42
N SER A 62 -10.66 2.32 16.19
CA SER A 62 -10.60 3.73 16.54
C SER A 62 -9.18 4.14 16.91
N ILE A 63 -8.82 5.37 16.57
CA ILE A 63 -7.61 6.04 17.02
C ILE A 63 -8.03 7.12 18.03
N PRO A 64 -7.44 7.17 19.24
CA PRO A 64 -7.74 8.23 20.21
C PRO A 64 -7.36 9.62 19.71
N ASP A 65 -8.13 10.64 20.09
CA ASP A 65 -7.75 12.03 19.83
C ASP A 65 -6.40 12.37 20.49
N GLY A 66 -5.56 13.12 19.76
CA GLY A 66 -4.19 13.45 20.16
C GLY A 66 -3.13 12.46 19.69
N GLU A 67 -3.54 11.26 19.25
CA GLU A 67 -2.66 10.27 18.62
C GLU A 67 -2.51 10.52 17.12
N GLU A 68 -1.47 9.92 16.53
CA GLU A 68 -1.13 10.03 15.12
C GLU A 68 -1.71 8.86 14.31
N ILE A 69 -2.31 9.17 13.16
CA ILE A 69 -2.61 8.22 12.09
C ILE A 69 -1.51 8.30 11.03
N SER A 70 -0.88 7.16 10.73
CA SER A 70 0.11 7.03 9.64
C SER A 70 -0.53 6.34 8.44
N CYS A 71 -0.35 6.91 7.26
CA CYS A 71 -0.75 6.34 5.97
C CYS A 71 0.51 6.13 5.13
N PHE A 72 0.84 4.86 4.86
CA PHE A 72 2.04 4.48 4.11
C PHE A 72 2.08 5.15 2.72
N HIS A 73 3.27 5.62 2.31
CA HIS A 73 3.51 6.46 1.10
C HIS A 73 2.77 7.81 1.02
N LEU A 74 2.03 8.22 2.06
CA LEU A 74 1.27 9.48 2.02
C LEU A 74 1.72 10.47 3.11
N GLY A 75 1.70 10.05 4.38
CA GLY A 75 2.05 10.93 5.50
C GLY A 75 1.49 10.47 6.84
N ALA A 76 1.70 11.27 7.87
CA ALA A 76 1.17 11.03 9.21
C ALA A 76 0.69 12.32 9.87
N TRP A 77 -0.44 12.24 10.57
CA TRP A 77 -1.09 13.40 11.21
C TRP A 77 -1.64 13.05 12.58
N LYS A 78 -1.47 13.96 13.55
CA LYS A 78 -2.26 13.89 14.78
C LYS A 78 -3.68 14.31 14.51
N ILE A 79 -4.62 13.60 15.14
CA ILE A 79 -6.05 13.80 14.88
C ILE A 79 -6.79 14.33 16.11
N SER A 80 -7.93 15.00 15.87
CA SER A 80 -8.89 15.41 16.90
C SER A 80 -10.33 15.24 16.40
N ASP A 81 -11.29 15.37 17.31
CA ASP A 81 -12.73 15.35 17.00
C ASP A 81 -13.14 14.09 16.22
N SER A 82 -12.52 12.96 16.55
CA SER A 82 -12.70 11.72 15.82
C SER A 82 -14.07 11.08 16.07
N LYS A 83 -14.62 10.48 15.01
CA LYS A 83 -15.83 9.69 15.04
C LYS A 83 -15.64 8.45 14.19
N TRP A 84 -15.51 7.32 14.88
CA TRP A 84 -15.33 6.00 14.27
C TRP A 84 -16.67 5.26 14.17
N TYR A 85 -16.88 4.54 13.08
CA TYR A 85 -18.17 3.93 12.77
C TYR A 85 -18.36 2.54 13.39
N PHE A 86 -17.30 1.93 13.91
CA PHE A 86 -17.33 0.58 14.44
C PHE A 86 -16.85 0.47 15.89
N THR A 87 -17.41 -0.49 16.60
CA THR A 87 -16.79 -1.13 17.76
C THR A 87 -16.02 -2.37 17.27
N PRO A 88 -15.14 -2.97 18.08
CA PRO A 88 -14.50 -4.24 17.74
C PRO A 88 -15.49 -5.31 17.27
N GLU A 89 -16.63 -5.46 17.97
CA GLU A 89 -17.67 -6.43 17.62
C GLU A 89 -18.34 -6.12 16.29
N THR A 90 -18.73 -4.86 16.05
CA THR A 90 -19.41 -4.50 14.80
C THR A 90 -18.47 -4.49 13.60
N TYR A 91 -17.16 -4.29 13.82
CA TYR A 91 -16.16 -4.43 12.76
C TYR A 91 -15.94 -5.90 12.36
N ILE A 92 -15.89 -6.82 13.33
CA ILE A 92 -15.87 -8.27 13.04
C ILE A 92 -17.11 -8.67 12.23
N ASP A 93 -18.29 -8.20 12.62
CA ASP A 93 -19.53 -8.46 11.86
C ASP A 93 -19.49 -7.86 10.45
N TYR A 94 -18.90 -6.67 10.29
CA TYR A 94 -18.71 -6.05 8.99
C TYR A 94 -17.78 -6.88 8.08
N ILE A 95 -16.60 -7.29 8.56
CA ILE A 95 -15.70 -8.15 7.79
C ILE A 95 -16.37 -9.49 7.44
N LYS A 96 -17.13 -10.07 8.38
CA LYS A 96 -17.94 -11.26 8.11
C LYS A 96 -18.95 -11.04 6.98
N SER A 97 -19.55 -9.86 6.93
CA SER A 97 -20.53 -9.51 5.89
C SER A 97 -19.89 -9.42 4.50
N LEU A 98 -18.64 -8.95 4.39
CA LEU A 98 -17.87 -8.96 3.14
C LEU A 98 -17.56 -10.39 2.67
N VAL A 99 -17.21 -11.30 3.58
CA VAL A 99 -17.03 -12.72 3.25
C VAL A 99 -18.36 -13.32 2.76
N LEU A 100 -19.48 -12.98 3.39
CA LEU A 100 -20.81 -13.46 2.98
C LEU A 100 -21.26 -12.87 1.63
N GLU A 101 -20.81 -11.67 1.26
CA GLU A 101 -21.04 -11.11 -0.07
C GLU A 101 -20.39 -11.97 -1.16
N LEU A 102 -19.15 -12.40 -0.92
CA LEU A 102 -18.39 -13.26 -1.84
C LEU A 102 -18.82 -14.74 -1.77
N ASN A 103 -19.22 -15.21 -0.60
CA ASN A 103 -19.59 -16.59 -0.31
C ASN A 103 -20.84 -16.66 0.59
N PRO A 104 -22.05 -16.49 0.02
CA PRO A 104 -23.30 -16.40 0.79
C PRO A 104 -23.65 -17.65 1.61
N THR A 105 -23.01 -18.79 1.30
CA THR A 105 -23.26 -20.06 1.97
C THR A 105 -22.29 -20.35 3.12
N TRP A 106 -21.24 -19.55 3.29
CA TRP A 106 -20.18 -19.77 4.27
C TRP A 106 -19.58 -21.19 4.18
N THR A 107 -19.35 -21.67 2.95
CA THR A 107 -18.79 -23.02 2.72
C THR A 107 -17.32 -22.94 2.30
N ASN A 108 -16.54 -24.01 2.56
CA ASN A 108 -15.11 -24.06 2.25
C ASN A 108 -14.28 -22.93 2.89
N ILE A 109 -14.69 -22.48 4.08
CA ILE A 109 -13.96 -21.50 4.87
C ILE A 109 -12.63 -22.10 5.30
N HIS A 110 -11.55 -21.34 5.13
CA HIS A 110 -10.23 -21.72 5.53
C HIS A 110 -10.15 -21.72 7.06
N THR A 111 -9.53 -22.77 7.60
CA THR A 111 -9.15 -22.85 9.00
C THR A 111 -7.68 -23.19 9.02
N TYR A 112 -6.89 -22.35 9.68
CA TYR A 112 -5.46 -22.50 9.77
C TYR A 112 -5.11 -23.86 10.37
N GLN A 113 -4.15 -24.53 9.74
CA GLN A 113 -3.54 -25.74 10.27
C GLN A 113 -2.04 -25.52 10.36
N GLU A 114 -1.52 -25.58 11.59
CA GLU A 114 -0.10 -25.40 11.83
C GLU A 114 0.72 -26.39 10.99
N LYS A 115 1.55 -25.86 10.10
CA LYS A 115 2.44 -26.66 9.27
C LYS A 115 3.85 -26.58 9.82
N LYS A 116 4.38 -27.70 10.30
CA LYS A 116 5.77 -27.82 10.75
C LYS A 116 6.62 -28.53 9.70
N VAL A 117 7.68 -27.89 9.24
CA VAL A 117 8.69 -28.48 8.34
C VAL A 117 10.03 -28.44 9.06
N ASN A 118 10.61 -29.61 9.33
CA ASN A 118 11.88 -29.75 10.08
C ASN A 118 11.89 -29.01 11.43
N GLY A 119 10.75 -28.96 12.13
CA GLY A 119 10.61 -28.26 13.41
C GLY A 119 10.35 -26.76 13.30
N ILE A 120 10.38 -26.18 12.09
CA ILE A 120 10.06 -24.78 11.82
C ILE A 120 8.58 -24.68 11.48
N ILE A 121 7.87 -23.77 12.14
CA ILE A 121 6.48 -23.42 11.78
C ILE A 121 6.53 -22.61 10.50
N VAL A 122 5.80 -23.07 9.48
CA VAL A 122 5.71 -22.42 8.18
C VAL A 122 4.34 -21.75 8.10
N GLY A 123 4.34 -20.42 8.13
CA GLY A 123 3.16 -19.60 7.83
C GLY A 123 2.84 -19.60 6.34
N GLU A 124 1.63 -19.16 6.01
CA GLU A 124 1.25 -18.85 4.64
C GLU A 124 1.28 -17.33 4.48
N SER A 125 1.78 -16.84 3.35
CA SER A 125 1.70 -15.43 2.98
C SER A 125 0.89 -15.28 1.70
N GLY A 126 0.25 -14.13 1.55
CA GLY A 126 -0.53 -13.80 0.37
C GLY A 126 -0.80 -12.31 0.34
N THR A 127 -0.62 -11.70 -0.83
CA THR A 127 -1.01 -10.32 -1.09
C THR A 127 -2.06 -10.32 -2.19
N GLY A 128 -3.11 -9.52 -2.01
CA GLY A 128 -4.13 -9.34 -3.02
C GLY A 128 -3.56 -8.65 -4.25
N THR A 129 -3.99 -9.06 -5.44
CA THR A 129 -3.71 -8.34 -6.69
C THR A 129 -4.92 -7.49 -7.04
N VAL A 130 -4.76 -6.17 -7.09
CA VAL A 130 -5.81 -5.26 -7.56
C VAL A 130 -6.08 -5.54 -9.04
N TYR A 131 -7.36 -5.61 -9.41
CA TYR A 131 -7.74 -5.74 -10.80
C TYR A 131 -9.10 -5.09 -11.07
N LYS A 132 -9.31 -4.70 -12.32
CA LYS A 132 -10.65 -4.44 -12.87
C LYS A 132 -11.01 -5.44 -13.94
N VAL A 133 -12.30 -5.57 -14.19
CA VAL A 133 -12.83 -6.41 -15.27
C VAL A 133 -12.78 -5.61 -16.57
N ASP A 134 -12.25 -6.22 -17.62
CA ASP A 134 -12.34 -5.70 -18.99
C ASP A 134 -13.78 -5.83 -19.48
N THR A 135 -14.52 -4.72 -19.45
CA THR A 135 -15.95 -4.65 -19.79
C THR A 135 -16.19 -4.42 -21.28
N GLU A 136 -15.17 -4.21 -22.12
CA GLU A 136 -15.34 -4.03 -23.57
C GLU A 136 -15.60 -5.36 -24.29
N ASN A 137 -15.32 -6.50 -23.64
CA ASN A 137 -15.57 -7.86 -24.15
C ASN A 137 -16.60 -8.61 -23.28
N VAL A 138 -17.85 -8.12 -23.27
CA VAL A 138 -18.96 -8.61 -22.42
C VAL A 138 -19.37 -10.07 -22.71
N ASP A 139 -19.01 -10.64 -23.86
CA ASP A 139 -19.41 -11.99 -24.30
C ASP A 139 -18.53 -13.14 -23.76
N LYS A 140 -17.73 -12.91 -22.72
CA LYS A 140 -16.86 -13.94 -22.14
C LYS A 140 -17.31 -14.33 -20.75
N PHE A 141 -17.64 -15.62 -20.58
CA PHE A 141 -17.86 -16.25 -19.26
C PHE A 141 -16.70 -16.03 -18.27
N PHE A 142 -15.50 -15.76 -18.78
CA PHE A 142 -14.32 -15.38 -18.00
C PHE A 142 -13.78 -14.06 -18.56
N PRO A 143 -14.29 -12.91 -18.10
CA PRO A 143 -13.83 -11.63 -18.60
C PRO A 143 -12.36 -11.44 -18.19
N LYS A 144 -11.61 -10.74 -19.04
CA LYS A 144 -10.18 -10.52 -18.81
C LYS A 144 -10.01 -9.62 -17.59
N LYS A 145 -9.08 -9.98 -16.71
CA LYS A 145 -8.68 -9.12 -15.58
C LYS A 145 -7.55 -8.21 -16.04
N VAL A 146 -7.70 -6.90 -15.83
CA VAL A 146 -6.65 -5.90 -16.01
C VAL A 146 -6.06 -5.64 -14.64
N VAL A 147 -4.80 -6.08 -14.45
CA VAL A 147 -4.07 -5.90 -13.19
C VAL A 147 -3.77 -4.42 -12.96
N GLY A 148 -3.78 -4.04 -11.69
CA GLY A 148 -3.44 -2.70 -11.23
C GLY A 148 -2.65 -2.68 -9.93
N GLU A 149 -2.30 -1.47 -9.52
CA GLU A 149 -1.70 -1.09 -8.24
C GLU A 149 -2.59 -0.03 -7.57
N ASP A 150 -2.36 0.29 -6.30
CA ASP A 150 -3.12 1.32 -5.60
C ASP A 150 -2.28 2.24 -4.72
N HIS A 151 -2.69 3.51 -4.67
CA HIS A 151 -2.09 4.58 -3.86
C HIS A 151 -3.15 5.32 -3.06
N SER A 152 -2.77 5.89 -1.91
CA SER A 152 -3.66 6.74 -1.12
C SER A 152 -3.40 8.22 -1.39
N LEU A 153 -4.46 9.02 -1.53
CA LEU A 153 -4.41 10.48 -1.63
C LEU A 153 -5.66 11.09 -0.98
N PHE A 154 -5.72 12.42 -0.87
CA PHE A 154 -6.93 13.12 -0.48
C PHE A 154 -7.68 13.66 -1.70
N TYR A 155 -8.97 13.35 -1.79
CA TYR A 155 -9.89 13.95 -2.76
C TYR A 155 -10.85 14.91 -2.04
N ILE A 156 -10.96 16.13 -2.57
CA ILE A 156 -11.73 17.19 -1.92
C ILE A 156 -13.13 17.25 -2.54
N LEU A 157 -14.14 17.01 -1.72
CA LEU A 157 -15.55 17.04 -2.09
C LEU A 157 -16.36 17.75 -1.00
N ASP A 158 -17.13 18.77 -1.39
CA ASP A 158 -17.98 19.57 -0.48
C ASP A 158 -17.23 20.11 0.76
N GLY A 159 -15.96 20.48 0.58
CA GLY A 159 -15.10 21.02 1.64
C GLY A 159 -14.55 19.98 2.62
N CYS A 160 -14.80 18.70 2.40
CA CYS A 160 -14.22 17.59 3.16
C CYS A 160 -13.12 16.89 2.35
N TYR A 161 -12.13 16.33 3.04
CA TYR A 161 -11.01 15.61 2.46
C TYR A 161 -11.26 14.12 2.61
N TYR A 162 -11.61 13.44 1.52
CA TYR A 162 -11.78 12.00 1.53
C TYR A 162 -10.42 11.34 1.34
N LEU A 163 -10.02 10.46 2.27
CA LEU A 163 -8.87 9.59 2.07
C LEU A 163 -9.28 8.51 1.07
N VAL A 164 -8.88 8.70 -0.18
CA VAL A 164 -9.26 7.86 -1.31
C VAL A 164 -8.13 6.93 -1.71
N ARG A 165 -8.50 5.86 -2.42
CA ARG A 165 -7.56 5.05 -3.19
C ARG A 165 -7.60 5.46 -4.65
N LEU A 166 -6.44 5.72 -5.23
CA LEU A 166 -6.22 5.74 -6.67
C LEU A 166 -5.82 4.35 -7.11
N LEU A 167 -6.68 3.69 -7.88
CA LEU A 167 -6.38 2.40 -8.49
C LEU A 167 -5.85 2.64 -9.90
N LEU A 168 -4.59 2.28 -10.17
CA LEU A 168 -3.93 2.44 -11.46
C LEU A 168 -3.97 1.13 -12.21
N PHE A 169 -4.42 1.13 -13.46
CA PHE A 169 -4.53 -0.09 -14.25
C PHE A 169 -3.59 -0.08 -15.45
N LYS A 170 -3.16 -1.26 -15.88
CA LYS A 170 -2.24 -1.43 -17.03
C LYS A 170 -2.68 -0.70 -18.31
N ASP A 171 -3.99 -0.50 -18.52
CA ASP A 171 -4.53 0.22 -19.68
C ASP A 171 -4.51 1.76 -19.52
N LYS A 172 -3.82 2.28 -18.50
CA LYS A 172 -3.68 3.71 -18.16
C LYS A 172 -4.95 4.40 -17.66
N SER A 173 -5.99 3.61 -17.38
CA SER A 173 -7.11 4.13 -16.61
C SER A 173 -6.77 4.18 -15.13
N ILE A 174 -7.31 5.19 -14.47
CA ILE A 174 -7.21 5.41 -13.03
C ILE A 174 -8.64 5.45 -12.47
N LEU A 175 -8.86 4.83 -11.31
CA LEU A 175 -10.11 4.92 -10.58
C LEU A 175 -9.86 5.58 -9.23
N ILE A 176 -10.54 6.68 -8.93
CA ILE A 176 -10.64 7.18 -7.55
C ILE A 176 -11.81 6.46 -6.88
N HIS A 177 -11.51 5.80 -5.75
CA HIS A 177 -12.45 5.05 -4.94
C HIS A 177 -12.36 5.53 -3.48
N GLY A 178 -13.46 5.48 -2.71
CA GLY A 178 -13.48 5.93 -1.32
C GLY A 178 -14.14 7.31 -1.09
N CYS A 179 -14.92 7.81 -2.06
CA CYS A 179 -15.60 9.09 -1.98
C CYS A 179 -17.09 9.01 -2.43
N GLY A 180 -17.77 7.90 -2.14
CA GLY A 180 -19.20 7.70 -2.44
C GLY A 180 -19.51 7.27 -3.87
N GLU A 181 -18.91 7.92 -4.86
CA GLU A 181 -18.99 7.52 -6.28
C GLU A 181 -17.59 7.35 -6.86
N GLU A 182 -17.41 6.28 -7.63
CA GLU A 182 -16.15 6.01 -8.32
C GLU A 182 -15.95 6.98 -9.48
N LYS A 183 -14.72 7.49 -9.62
CA LYS A 183 -14.36 8.40 -10.71
C LYS A 183 -13.32 7.75 -11.59
N LEU A 184 -13.69 7.48 -12.84
CA LEU A 184 -12.78 6.99 -13.86
C LEU A 184 -12.09 8.16 -14.54
N LEU A 185 -10.77 8.10 -14.63
CA LEU A 185 -9.93 9.15 -15.18
C LEU A 185 -8.65 8.57 -15.83
N ASP A 186 -7.85 9.44 -16.41
CA ASP A 186 -6.50 9.16 -16.90
C ASP A 186 -5.47 10.05 -16.21
N LEU A 187 -4.19 9.84 -16.49
CA LEU A 187 -3.10 10.56 -15.82
C LEU A 187 -3.18 12.09 -16.03
N ASN A 188 -3.58 12.56 -17.22
CA ASN A 188 -3.74 13.99 -17.50
C ASN A 188 -4.87 14.60 -16.65
N SER A 189 -6.00 13.90 -16.55
CA SER A 189 -7.14 14.35 -15.74
C SER A 189 -6.79 14.37 -14.26
N LEU A 190 -5.96 13.42 -13.79
CA LEU A 190 -5.44 13.44 -12.41
C LEU A 190 -4.57 14.67 -12.18
N GLU A 191 -3.64 14.96 -13.10
CA GLU A 191 -2.77 16.13 -13.03
C GLU A 191 -3.59 17.44 -13.01
N GLU A 192 -4.67 17.53 -13.78
CA GLU A 192 -5.60 18.67 -13.73
C GLU A 192 -6.27 18.81 -12.36
N LEU A 193 -6.69 17.70 -11.74
CA LEU A 193 -7.29 17.71 -10.39
C LEU A 193 -6.29 18.11 -9.30
N ILE A 194 -5.02 17.72 -9.44
CA ILE A 194 -3.93 18.17 -8.56
C ILE A 194 -3.73 19.68 -8.72
N LYS A 195 -3.58 20.17 -9.95
CA LYS A 195 -3.39 21.59 -10.26
C LYS A 195 -4.55 22.47 -9.80
N SER A 196 -5.78 21.96 -9.86
CA SER A 196 -6.97 22.68 -9.40
C SER A 196 -7.16 22.63 -7.87
N GLY A 197 -6.32 21.86 -7.16
CA GLY A 197 -6.43 21.66 -5.72
C GLY A 197 -7.64 20.82 -5.32
N ASN A 198 -8.13 19.94 -6.19
CA ASN A 198 -9.19 18.97 -5.89
C ASN A 198 -8.64 17.60 -5.46
N VAL A 199 -7.36 17.34 -5.72
CA VAL A 199 -6.58 16.22 -5.18
C VAL A 199 -5.33 16.80 -4.53
N CYS A 200 -4.96 16.29 -3.35
CA CYS A 200 -3.71 16.66 -2.68
C CYS A 200 -3.14 15.50 -1.85
N SER A 201 -1.86 15.62 -1.47
CA SER A 201 -1.20 14.70 -0.54
C SER A 201 -1.30 15.17 0.93
N THR A 202 -1.44 16.49 1.14
CA THR A 202 -1.45 17.09 2.48
C THR A 202 -2.72 17.91 2.71
N PRO A 203 -3.59 17.51 3.65
CA PRO A 203 -4.72 18.31 4.07
C PRO A 203 -4.27 19.43 5.02
N PRO A 204 -4.89 20.62 5.00
CA PRO A 204 -4.53 21.71 5.91
C PRO A 204 -4.94 21.42 7.35
N LEU A 205 -4.29 22.09 8.31
CA LEU A 205 -4.70 22.02 9.72
C LEU A 205 -6.16 22.45 9.90
N GLY A 206 -6.90 21.69 10.71
CA GLY A 206 -8.34 21.86 10.90
C GLY A 206 -9.21 21.28 9.79
N ALA A 207 -8.62 20.65 8.77
CA ALA A 207 -9.39 19.94 7.74
C ALA A 207 -10.12 18.74 8.33
N LYS A 208 -11.38 18.57 7.91
CA LYS A 208 -12.15 17.35 8.18
C LYS A 208 -11.78 16.28 7.15
N VAL A 209 -11.23 15.18 7.62
CA VAL A 209 -10.91 13.99 6.84
C VAL A 209 -11.99 12.92 7.02
N ILE A 210 -12.36 12.26 5.94
CA ILE A 210 -13.31 11.15 5.91
C ILE A 210 -12.63 9.93 5.30
N ILE A 211 -12.67 8.81 6.02
CA ILE A 211 -12.32 7.50 5.49
C ILE A 211 -13.65 6.75 5.28
N GLU A 212 -14.06 6.62 4.02
CA GLU A 212 -15.32 5.95 3.67
C GLU A 212 -15.36 4.53 4.27
N ASN A 213 -16.48 4.18 4.90
CA ASN A 213 -16.65 2.91 5.63
C ASN A 213 -15.66 2.69 6.79
N LEU A 214 -15.15 3.74 7.44
CA LEU A 214 -14.36 3.57 8.68
C LEU A 214 -14.60 4.66 9.72
N GLY A 215 -14.49 5.93 9.34
CA GLY A 215 -14.64 7.04 10.28
C GLY A 215 -14.30 8.41 9.70
N GLU A 216 -14.38 9.43 10.53
CA GLU A 216 -14.02 10.80 10.22
C GLU A 216 -13.26 11.44 11.39
N PHE A 217 -12.38 12.39 11.11
CA PHE A 217 -11.59 13.12 12.10
C PHE A 217 -11.13 14.48 11.55
N THR A 218 -10.56 15.30 12.43
CA THR A 218 -9.95 16.59 12.08
C THR A 218 -8.43 16.51 12.19
N ILE A 219 -7.71 17.13 11.26
CA ILE A 219 -6.25 17.26 11.32
C ILE A 219 -5.88 18.29 12.40
N ALA A 220 -5.19 17.83 13.45
CA ALA A 220 -4.72 18.68 14.54
C ALA A 220 -3.27 19.14 14.34
N GLU A 221 -2.39 18.25 13.88
CA GLU A 221 -0.97 18.53 13.63
C GLU A 221 -0.48 17.63 12.48
N GLU A 222 0.46 18.15 11.68
CA GLU A 222 1.17 17.37 10.67
C GLU A 222 2.46 16.82 11.26
N GLY A 223 2.67 15.50 11.13
CA GLY A 223 3.94 14.87 11.47
C GLY A 223 4.90 14.94 10.28
N TYR A 224 4.54 14.27 9.19
CA TYR A 224 5.21 14.38 7.89
C TYR A 224 4.21 14.14 6.76
N SER A 225 4.53 14.61 5.56
CA SER A 225 3.80 14.27 4.35
C SER A 225 4.76 14.16 3.16
N ASN A 226 4.40 13.30 2.21
CA ASN A 226 5.11 13.21 0.94
C ASN A 226 4.58 14.30 0.00
N ASP A 227 5.50 14.92 -0.76
CA ASP A 227 5.12 15.90 -1.77
C ASP A 227 4.28 15.25 -2.87
N ILE A 228 3.23 15.96 -3.33
CA ILE A 228 2.31 15.41 -4.33
C ILE A 228 3.02 15.10 -5.66
N GLU A 229 4.09 15.82 -5.99
CA GLU A 229 4.83 15.61 -7.23
C GLU A 229 5.78 14.41 -7.13
N GLU A 230 6.29 14.11 -5.92
CA GLU A 230 6.98 12.84 -5.66
C GLU A 230 6.02 11.66 -5.80
N ILE A 231 4.84 11.73 -5.19
CA ILE A 231 3.82 10.68 -5.33
C ILE A 231 3.44 10.52 -6.80
N PHE A 232 3.26 11.62 -7.54
CA PHE A 232 2.94 11.55 -8.96
C PHE A 232 4.05 10.85 -9.77
N ALA A 233 5.32 11.09 -9.44
CA ALA A 233 6.43 10.35 -10.04
C ALA A 233 6.46 8.87 -9.64
N GLU A 234 6.02 8.49 -8.42
CA GLU A 234 5.80 7.08 -8.05
C GLU A 234 4.76 6.43 -8.96
N LEU A 235 3.66 7.13 -9.26
CA LEU A 235 2.61 6.62 -10.15
C LEU A 235 3.15 6.32 -11.56
N GLU A 236 4.07 7.14 -12.06
CA GLU A 236 4.72 6.88 -13.35
C GLU A 236 5.58 5.61 -13.32
N ASP A 237 6.33 5.37 -12.23
CA ASP A 237 7.14 4.17 -12.09
C ASP A 237 6.30 2.91 -11.88
N ASP A 238 5.14 3.02 -11.22
CA ASP A 238 4.14 1.96 -11.16
C ASP A 238 3.59 1.57 -12.53
N TYR A 239 3.39 2.55 -13.42
CA TYR A 239 3.03 2.23 -14.81
C TYR A 239 4.15 1.46 -15.53
N ARG A 240 5.42 1.74 -15.23
CA ARG A 240 6.56 0.99 -15.78
C ARG A 240 6.48 -0.46 -15.31
N LYS A 241 6.30 -0.68 -14.01
CA LYS A 241 6.09 -2.00 -13.39
C LYS A 241 4.90 -2.75 -14.00
N LEU A 242 3.72 -2.12 -14.10
CA LEU A 242 2.51 -2.71 -14.69
C LEU A 242 2.69 -3.11 -16.16
N ASN A 243 3.56 -2.40 -16.88
CA ASN A 243 3.91 -2.70 -18.27
C ASN A 243 5.06 -3.72 -18.41
N GLY A 244 5.65 -4.17 -17.29
CA GLY A 244 6.77 -5.12 -17.29
C GLY A 244 8.10 -4.45 -17.64
N GLU A 245 8.18 -3.14 -17.50
CA GLU A 245 9.42 -2.38 -17.57
C GLU A 245 10.08 -2.36 -16.18
N LYS A 246 11.41 -2.23 -16.15
CA LYS A 246 12.17 -2.16 -14.90
C LYS A 246 11.85 -0.88 -14.16
N THR A 247 11.59 -0.91 -12.86
CA THR A 247 11.39 0.29 -12.02
C THR A 247 12.65 1.16 -11.94
N LEU A 248 12.56 2.39 -11.45
CA LEU A 248 13.73 3.25 -11.22
C LEU A 248 14.70 2.60 -10.21
N ASN A 249 14.17 1.95 -9.17
CA ASN A 249 14.97 1.19 -8.20
C ASN A 249 15.71 0.02 -8.88
N GLU A 250 15.03 -0.77 -9.70
CA GLU A 250 15.65 -1.89 -10.43
C GLU A 250 16.74 -1.42 -11.40
N LEU A 251 16.53 -0.29 -12.08
CA LEU A 251 17.53 0.33 -12.94
C LEU A 251 18.75 0.81 -12.15
N CYS A 252 18.55 1.42 -10.98
CA CYS A 252 19.63 1.84 -10.10
C CYS A 252 20.44 0.64 -9.60
N LEU A 253 19.77 -0.41 -9.11
CA LEU A 253 20.39 -1.64 -8.62
C LEU A 253 21.19 -2.38 -9.71
N GLU A 254 20.71 -2.38 -10.96
CA GLU A 254 21.46 -2.97 -12.08
C GLU A 254 22.77 -2.23 -12.35
N VAL A 255 22.75 -0.90 -12.31
CA VAL A 255 23.96 -0.08 -12.45
C VAL A 255 24.89 -0.29 -11.26
N PHE A 256 24.34 -0.40 -10.05
CA PHE A 256 25.10 -0.65 -8.84
C PHE A 256 25.82 -2.01 -8.87
N GLU A 257 25.14 -3.07 -9.29
CA GLU A 257 25.76 -4.39 -9.49
C GLU A 257 26.81 -4.38 -10.61
N ALA A 258 26.58 -3.62 -11.69
CA ALA A 258 27.58 -3.43 -12.75
C ALA A 258 28.84 -2.71 -12.23
N TYR A 259 28.67 -1.67 -11.40
CA TYR A 259 29.78 -0.98 -10.73
C TYR A 259 30.54 -1.94 -9.81
N LYS A 260 29.85 -2.72 -8.97
CA LYS A 260 30.47 -3.72 -8.09
C LYS A 260 31.27 -4.78 -8.85
N ALA A 261 30.77 -5.20 -10.01
CA ALA A 261 31.47 -6.18 -10.85
C ALA A 261 32.70 -5.60 -11.55
N ASN A 262 32.67 -4.31 -11.94
CA ASN A 262 33.76 -3.64 -12.65
C ASN A 262 33.84 -2.14 -12.31
N PRO A 263 34.44 -1.75 -11.17
CA PRO A 263 34.46 -0.36 -10.75
C PRO A 263 35.19 0.56 -11.74
N SER A 264 34.54 1.66 -12.15
CA SER A 264 35.15 2.71 -12.99
C SER A 264 34.54 4.08 -12.70
N ASP A 265 35.27 5.15 -13.02
CA ASP A 265 34.75 6.53 -12.87
C ASP A 265 33.51 6.78 -13.75
N GLU A 266 33.47 6.17 -14.93
CA GLU A 266 32.33 6.23 -15.84
C GLU A 266 31.08 5.57 -15.23
N LEU A 267 31.22 4.36 -14.66
CA LEU A 267 30.10 3.66 -14.01
C LEU A 267 29.68 4.33 -12.70
N LYS A 268 30.61 4.98 -11.98
CA LYS A 268 30.27 5.80 -10.82
C LYS A 268 29.36 6.96 -11.19
N GLU A 269 29.63 7.66 -12.30
CA GLU A 269 28.77 8.78 -12.73
C GLU A 269 27.40 8.28 -13.21
N VAL A 270 27.34 7.17 -13.94
CA VAL A 270 26.05 6.55 -14.33
C VAL A 270 25.27 6.08 -13.11
N LEU A 271 25.94 5.55 -12.08
CA LEU A 271 25.31 5.17 -10.82
C LEU A 271 24.73 6.39 -10.10
N LYS A 272 25.47 7.50 -10.08
CA LYS A 272 24.97 8.77 -9.53
C LYS A 272 23.71 9.25 -10.24
N GLU A 273 23.71 9.30 -11.56
CA GLU A 273 22.53 9.70 -12.35
C GLU A 273 21.34 8.74 -12.17
N ALA A 274 21.59 7.44 -11.95
CA ALA A 274 20.54 6.48 -11.66
C ALA A 274 19.97 6.63 -10.25
N TYR A 275 20.84 6.85 -9.26
CA TYR A 275 20.47 7.06 -7.85
C TYR A 275 19.68 8.36 -7.65
N GLU A 276 20.13 9.47 -8.25
CA GLU A 276 19.45 10.76 -8.11
C GLU A 276 18.07 10.78 -8.80
N ARG A 277 17.82 9.87 -9.76
CA ARG A 277 16.49 9.65 -10.35
C ARG A 277 15.54 8.85 -9.47
N VAL A 278 16.05 8.04 -8.53
CA VAL A 278 15.20 7.36 -7.56
C VAL A 278 14.65 8.41 -6.59
N LEU A 279 13.35 8.31 -6.31
CA LEU A 279 12.64 9.21 -5.40
C LEU A 279 13.22 9.09 -3.99
N GLU A 280 13.40 10.23 -3.32
CA GLU A 280 14.22 10.33 -2.11
C GLU A 280 13.77 9.36 -1.02
N HIS A 281 12.47 9.34 -0.71
CA HIS A 281 11.90 8.46 0.30
C HIS A 281 11.94 6.97 -0.07
N LEU A 282 12.21 6.61 -1.33
CA LEU A 282 12.38 5.23 -1.78
C LEU A 282 13.84 4.76 -1.82
N ARG A 283 14.81 5.67 -1.72
CA ARG A 283 16.25 5.33 -1.81
C ARG A 283 16.67 4.38 -0.70
N MET A 284 16.05 4.48 0.49
CA MET A 284 16.32 3.58 1.61
C MET A 284 16.09 2.09 1.30
N TYR A 285 15.34 1.77 0.23
CA TYR A 285 15.08 0.40 -0.24
C TYR A 285 16.10 -0.10 -1.28
N LEU A 286 17.16 0.66 -1.58
CA LEU A 286 18.23 0.26 -2.51
C LEU A 286 19.30 -0.65 -1.87
N GLY A 287 19.12 -1.06 -0.62
CA GLY A 287 19.93 -2.09 0.04
C GLY A 287 19.12 -2.87 1.07
N ASP A 288 19.80 -3.49 2.03
CA ASP A 288 19.12 -4.23 3.09
C ASP A 288 18.66 -3.33 4.25
N MET A 289 17.95 -3.92 5.23
CA MET A 289 17.38 -3.18 6.36
C MET A 289 18.44 -2.51 7.25
N ASP A 290 19.68 -3.02 7.24
CA ASP A 290 20.77 -2.52 8.07
C ASP A 290 21.58 -1.43 7.34
N THR A 291 21.87 -1.64 6.05
CA THR A 291 22.73 -0.72 5.27
C THR A 291 21.96 0.33 4.50
N LYS A 292 20.68 0.07 4.15
CA LYS A 292 19.88 0.90 3.25
C LYS A 292 20.68 1.25 1.98
N ASP A 293 20.64 2.50 1.54
CA ASP A 293 21.43 3.06 0.43
C ASP A 293 22.86 3.50 0.79
N GLY A 294 23.32 3.20 2.01
CA GLY A 294 24.59 3.73 2.52
C GLY A 294 25.80 3.39 1.66
N GLU A 295 25.86 2.16 1.13
CA GLU A 295 26.96 1.74 0.23
C GLU A 295 26.97 2.54 -1.08
N ILE A 296 25.79 2.84 -1.63
CA ILE A 296 25.66 3.63 -2.87
C ILE A 296 26.11 5.07 -2.62
N ILE A 297 25.72 5.66 -1.49
CA ILE A 297 26.14 7.00 -1.08
C ILE A 297 27.67 7.08 -0.91
N ASP A 298 28.27 6.11 -0.22
CA ASP A 298 29.73 6.05 -0.02
C ASP A 298 30.49 5.96 -1.35
N ILE A 299 29.95 5.23 -2.33
CA ILE A 299 30.55 5.13 -3.67
C ILE A 299 30.46 6.47 -4.41
N ILE A 300 29.27 7.10 -4.43
CA ILE A 300 29.01 8.29 -5.24
C ILE A 300 29.64 9.54 -4.60
N TYR A 301 29.31 9.81 -3.34
CA TYR A 301 29.64 11.06 -2.65
C TYR A 301 30.84 10.92 -1.70
N GLY A 302 31.20 9.70 -1.32
CA GLY A 302 32.29 9.43 -0.38
C GLY A 302 31.84 9.48 1.08
N PRO A 303 32.65 8.92 2.01
CA PRO A 303 32.29 8.83 3.44
C PRO A 303 32.16 10.20 4.13
N GLU A 304 32.76 11.24 3.55
CA GLU A 304 32.65 12.63 4.02
C GLU A 304 31.22 13.16 3.92
N TYR A 305 30.37 12.58 3.06
CA TYR A 305 28.97 12.96 2.87
C TYR A 305 28.17 12.85 4.18
N TRP A 306 28.53 11.93 5.07
CA TRP A 306 27.84 11.74 6.35
C TRP A 306 28.18 12.80 7.39
N ASN A 307 29.26 13.57 7.20
CA ASN A 307 29.67 14.59 8.17
C ASN A 307 28.62 15.69 8.33
N GLN A 308 27.84 15.99 7.29
CA GLN A 308 26.76 16.98 7.32
C GLN A 308 25.55 16.55 8.19
N TRP A 309 25.49 15.29 8.61
CA TRP A 309 24.43 14.73 9.45
C TRP A 309 24.90 14.46 10.89
N ASN A 310 26.19 14.67 11.18
CA ASN A 310 26.81 14.49 12.49
C ASN A 310 27.04 15.82 13.25
N GLU A 311 26.59 16.96 12.71
CA GLU A 311 26.76 18.28 13.35
C GLU A 311 25.62 18.65 14.33
N ASP A 312 24.59 17.80 14.47
CA ASP A 312 23.43 18.01 15.36
C ASP A 312 23.41 17.12 16.63
N GLU A 313 24.53 16.51 17.04
CA GLU A 313 24.70 15.88 18.38
C GLU A 313 25.40 16.77 19.41
#